data_AF-A0A528HT37-F1
#
_entry.id   AF-A0A528HT37-F1
#
_cell.length_a   1.000
_cell.length_b   1.000
_cell.length_c   1.000
_cell.angle_alpha   90.00
_cell.angle_beta   90.00
_cell.angle_gamma   90.00
#
_symmetry.space_group_name_H-M   'P 1'
#
loop_
_entity.id
_entity.type
_entity.pdbx_description
1 polymer ?
#
loop_
_entity_poly.entity_id
_entity_poly.type
_entity_poly.pdbx_seq_one_letter_code
_entity_poly.pdbx_strand_id
1 'polypeptide(L)'
;LEDWRASMLRHPWSASLLPRRALGPNILSRLELLSKTLSRAGVAEADVNVAIRSLWNYVMGATITRASFDLSDDDRAAGQQRLTRLSERYPTIERSRLLLDNDWDGAFRKGLGLLLDGLSPR
;
A
#
# COMPACT_ATOMS: atom_id res chain seq x y z
N LEU A 1 -0.43 11.22 0.51
CA LEU A 1 0.27 9.93 0.32
C LEU A 1 0.10 9.41 -1.12
N GLU A 2 -1.03 9.68 -1.79
CA GLU A 2 -1.26 9.34 -3.20
C GLU A 2 -0.19 9.92 -4.15
N ASP A 3 0.20 11.19 -4.01
CA ASP A 3 1.25 11.80 -4.86
C ASP A 3 2.61 11.09 -4.75
N TRP A 4 2.90 10.52 -3.58
CA TRP A 4 4.12 9.75 -3.37
C TRP A 4 4.10 8.47 -4.18
N ARG A 5 3.00 7.72 -4.06
CA ARG A 5 2.76 6.50 -4.84
C ARG A 5 2.79 6.80 -6.33
N ALA A 6 2.11 7.85 -6.79
CA ALA A 6 2.11 8.26 -8.20
C ALA A 6 3.53 8.54 -8.72
N SER A 7 4.36 9.21 -7.92
CA SER A 7 5.76 9.48 -8.28
C SER A 7 6.59 8.20 -8.37
N MET A 8 6.38 7.25 -7.46
CA MET A 8 7.06 5.95 -7.50
C MET A 8 6.55 5.06 -8.64
N LEU A 9 5.26 5.10 -9.00
CA LEU A 9 4.73 4.37 -10.16
C LEU A 9 5.29 4.88 -11.49
N ARG A 10 5.59 6.19 -11.60
CA ARG A 10 6.32 6.75 -12.76
C ARG A 10 7.78 6.31 -12.83
N HIS A 11 8.38 5.97 -11.69
CA HIS A 11 9.77 5.52 -11.59
C HIS A 11 9.86 4.25 -10.71
N PRO A 12 9.38 3.09 -11.18
CA PRO A 12 9.24 1.89 -10.35
C PRO A 12 10.52 1.44 -9.64
N TRP A 13 11.67 1.65 -10.30
CA TRP A 13 13.01 1.40 -9.74
C TRP A 13 13.29 2.18 -8.45
N SER A 14 12.62 3.31 -8.22
CA SER A 14 12.82 4.14 -7.02
C SER A 14 12.26 3.49 -5.76
N ALA A 15 11.20 2.68 -5.88
CA ALA A 15 10.55 2.03 -4.74
C ALA A 15 11.49 1.01 -4.07
N SER A 16 12.36 0.33 -4.81
CA SER A 16 13.34 -0.59 -4.21
C SER A 16 14.56 0.11 -3.60
N LEU A 17 14.81 1.38 -3.96
CA LEU A 17 15.99 2.14 -3.52
C LEU A 17 15.76 3.04 -2.30
N LEU A 18 14.54 3.55 -2.13
CA LEU A 18 14.18 4.45 -1.03
C LEU A 18 14.54 3.94 0.37
N PRO A 19 14.38 2.65 0.71
CA PRO A 19 14.72 2.13 2.04
C PRO A 19 16.21 2.22 2.40
N ARG A 20 17.09 2.38 1.39
CA ARG A 20 18.54 2.25 1.59
C ARG A 20 19.28 3.58 1.75
N ARG A 21 18.71 4.73 1.34
CA ARG A 21 19.45 6.01 1.28
C ARG A 21 18.63 7.30 1.44
N ALA A 22 17.36 7.23 1.83
CA ALA A 22 16.49 8.41 1.84
C ALA A 22 16.56 9.18 3.18
N LEU A 23 17.57 10.06 3.33
CA LEU A 23 17.55 11.18 4.30
C LEU A 23 17.79 12.54 3.61
N GLY A 24 17.46 12.65 2.32
CA GLY A 24 17.52 13.92 1.59
C GLY A 24 16.45 14.92 2.06
N PRO A 25 16.61 16.22 1.80
CA PRO A 25 15.70 17.26 2.29
C PRO A 25 14.22 17.04 1.90
N ASN A 26 13.96 16.44 0.72
CA ASN A 26 12.61 16.12 0.27
C ASN A 26 11.90 15.09 1.16
N ILE A 27 12.62 14.06 1.61
CA ILE A 27 12.00 13.01 2.43
C ILE A 27 11.85 13.47 3.87
N LEU A 28 12.82 14.22 4.39
CA LEU A 28 12.73 14.83 5.72
C LEU A 28 11.54 15.79 5.79
N SER A 29 11.37 16.67 4.80
CA SER A 29 10.23 17.59 4.75
C SER A 29 8.88 16.85 4.72
N ARG A 30 8.83 15.72 4.02
CA ARG A 30 7.61 14.89 3.94
C ARG A 30 7.35 14.12 5.23
N LEU A 31 8.37 13.58 5.87
CA LEU A 31 8.26 12.93 7.17
C LEU A 31 7.80 13.92 8.23
N GLU A 32 8.35 15.15 8.23
CA GLU A 32 7.94 16.22 9.13
C GLU A 32 6.47 16.63 8.95
N LEU A 33 6.03 16.78 7.69
CA LEU A 33 4.62 17.03 7.39
C LEU A 33 3.72 15.90 7.91
N LEU A 34 4.15 14.65 7.75
CA LEU A 34 3.40 13.48 8.22
C LEU A 34 3.32 13.44 9.74
N SER A 35 4.44 13.64 10.44
CA SER A 35 4.49 13.76 11.91
C SER A 35 3.51 14.81 12.40
N LYS A 36 3.60 16.04 11.85
CA LYS A 36 2.70 17.15 12.23
C LYS A 36 1.23 16.83 12.00
N THR A 37 0.91 16.16 10.89
CA THR A 37 -0.47 15.78 10.57
C THR A 37 -1.00 14.75 11.56
N LEU A 38 -0.20 13.72 11.88
CA LEU A 38 -0.57 12.68 12.83
C LEU A 38 -0.74 13.23 14.25
N SER A 39 0.20 14.06 14.71
CA SER A 39 0.09 14.72 16.02
C SER A 39 -1.15 15.61 16.10
N ARG A 40 -1.47 16.36 15.04
CA ARG A 40 -2.70 17.16 14.98
C ARG A 40 -3.97 16.32 14.97
N ALA A 41 -3.90 15.10 14.44
CA ALA A 41 -5.01 14.14 14.45
C ALA A 41 -5.16 13.41 15.79
N GLY A 42 -4.34 13.73 16.79
CA GLY A 42 -4.43 13.16 18.14
C GLY A 42 -3.61 11.90 18.37
N VAL A 43 -2.82 11.45 17.39
CA VAL A 43 -1.91 10.31 17.58
C VAL A 43 -0.91 10.65 18.68
N ALA A 44 -0.81 9.77 19.69
CA ALA A 44 0.09 9.98 20.83
C ALA A 44 1.55 10.09 20.34
N GLU A 45 2.33 10.98 20.94
CA GLU A 45 3.72 11.24 20.53
C GLU A 45 4.58 9.98 20.50
N ALA A 46 4.36 9.08 21.47
CA ALA A 46 5.02 7.78 21.54
C ALA A 46 4.72 6.87 20.33
N ASP A 47 3.55 7.03 19.72
CA ASP A 47 3.07 6.19 18.61
C ASP A 47 3.36 6.81 17.24
N VAL A 48 3.72 8.10 17.17
CA VAL A 48 3.98 8.81 15.90
C VAL A 48 5.04 8.09 15.05
N ASN A 49 6.11 7.57 15.67
CA ASN A 49 7.13 6.82 14.92
C ASN A 49 6.58 5.55 14.29
N VAL A 50 5.77 4.79 15.05
CA VAL A 50 5.16 3.54 14.59
C VAL A 50 4.13 3.82 13.50
N ALA A 51 3.35 4.89 13.63
CA ALA A 51 2.39 5.34 12.64
C ALA A 51 3.09 5.70 11.31
N ILE A 52 4.16 6.49 11.36
CA ILE A 52 4.95 6.86 10.17
C ILE A 52 5.55 5.63 9.49
N ARG A 53 6.13 4.71 10.26
CA ARG A 53 6.69 3.45 9.72
C ARG A 53 5.63 2.59 9.05
N SER A 54 4.45 2.49 9.66
CA SER A 54 3.33 1.70 9.12
C SER A 54 2.82 2.29 7.81
N LEU A 55 2.60 3.61 7.76
CA LEU A 55 2.19 4.31 6.55
C LEU A 55 3.23 4.20 5.45
N TRP A 56 4.51 4.36 5.81
CA TRP A 56 5.62 4.17 4.87
C TRP A 56 5.58 2.77 4.25
N ASN A 57 5.59 1.71 5.07
CA ASN A 57 5.60 0.34 4.60
C ASN A 57 4.37 -0.01 3.77
N TYR A 58 3.19 0.50 4.15
CA TYR A 58 1.97 0.32 3.37
C TYR A 58 2.10 0.95 1.97
N VAL A 59 2.53 2.21 1.89
CA VAL A 59 2.68 2.92 0.62
C VAL A 59 3.73 2.25 -0.26
N MET A 60 4.86 1.82 0.31
CA MET A 60 5.90 1.09 -0.40
C MET A 60 5.40 -0.26 -0.92
N GLY A 61 4.81 -1.07 -0.05
CA GLY A 61 4.31 -2.41 -0.39
C GLY A 61 3.24 -2.36 -1.48
N ALA A 62 2.22 -1.51 -1.31
CA ALA A 62 1.14 -1.37 -2.29
C ALA A 62 1.66 -0.88 -3.66
N THR A 63 2.69 -0.02 -3.65
CA THR A 63 3.31 0.48 -4.89
C THR A 63 4.14 -0.60 -5.58
N ILE A 64 4.98 -1.33 -4.83
CA ILE A 64 5.81 -2.41 -5.37
C ILE A 64 4.92 -3.50 -5.95
N THR A 65 3.89 -3.94 -5.22
CA THR A 65 2.93 -4.92 -5.73
C THR A 65 2.32 -4.43 -7.03
N ARG A 66 1.78 -3.21 -7.09
CA ARG A 66 1.20 -2.65 -8.33
C ARG A 66 2.21 -2.61 -9.48
N ALA A 67 3.42 -2.14 -9.22
CA ALA A 67 4.46 -1.99 -10.24
C ALA A 67 4.97 -3.33 -10.77
N SER A 68 4.93 -4.39 -9.96
CA SER A 68 5.29 -5.74 -10.37
C SER A 68 4.13 -6.54 -10.95
N PHE A 69 2.88 -6.08 -10.78
CA PHE A 69 1.69 -6.76 -11.28
C PHE A 69 1.37 -6.34 -12.72
N ASP A 70 2.19 -6.83 -13.66
CA ASP A 70 2.00 -6.67 -15.10
C ASP A 70 1.53 -8.00 -15.73
N LEU A 71 0.42 -8.53 -15.21
CA LEU A 71 -0.20 -9.73 -15.77
C LEU A 71 -0.96 -9.37 -17.05
N SER A 72 -0.91 -10.25 -18.05
CA SER A 72 -1.83 -10.17 -19.18
C SER A 72 -3.26 -10.53 -18.76
N ASP A 73 -4.25 -10.22 -19.61
CA ASP A 73 -5.63 -10.67 -19.38
C ASP A 73 -5.74 -12.20 -19.39
N ASP A 74 -4.91 -12.87 -20.19
CA ASP A 74 -4.83 -14.33 -20.25
C ASP A 74 -4.28 -14.91 -18.94
N ASP A 75 -3.24 -14.30 -18.36
CA ASP A 75 -2.70 -14.72 -17.07
C ASP A 75 -3.74 -14.57 -15.94
N ARG A 76 -4.52 -13.47 -15.97
CA ARG A 76 -5.63 -13.25 -15.04
C ARG A 76 -6.70 -14.34 -15.18
N ALA A 77 -7.11 -14.64 -16.41
CA ALA A 77 -8.12 -15.65 -16.68
C ALA A 77 -7.66 -17.05 -16.24
N ALA A 78 -6.40 -17.42 -16.54
CA ALA A 78 -5.81 -18.69 -16.13
C ALA A 78 -5.71 -18.80 -14.59
N GLY A 79 -5.31 -17.72 -13.91
CA GLY A 79 -5.29 -17.62 -12.46
C GLY A 79 -6.66 -17.86 -11.84
N GLN A 80 -7.70 -17.24 -12.40
CA GLN A 80 -9.06 -17.41 -11.92
C GLN A 80 -9.58 -18.84 -12.12
N GLN A 81 -9.36 -19.44 -13.30
CA GLN A 81 -9.75 -20.84 -13.55
C GLN A 81 -9.06 -21.80 -12.59
N ARG A 82 -7.81 -21.53 -12.22
CA ARG A 82 -7.09 -22.30 -11.20
C ARG A 82 -7.74 -22.14 -9.82
N LEU A 83 -8.08 -20.92 -9.41
CA LEU A 83 -8.74 -20.68 -8.12
C LEU A 83 -10.12 -21.35 -8.04
N THR A 84 -10.92 -21.29 -9.11
CA THR A 84 -12.22 -21.97 -9.16
C THR A 84 -12.09 -23.48 -8.97
N ARG A 85 -11.09 -24.11 -9.58
CA ARG A 85 -10.81 -25.55 -9.39
C ARG A 85 -10.36 -25.90 -7.98
N LEU A 86 -9.81 -24.95 -7.24
CA LEU A 86 -9.33 -25.15 -5.87
C LEU A 86 -10.32 -24.61 -4.82
N SER A 87 -11.51 -24.18 -5.24
CA SER A 87 -12.51 -23.52 -4.40
C SER A 87 -12.97 -24.40 -3.23
N GLU A 88 -13.07 -25.71 -3.42
CA GLU A 88 -13.40 -26.67 -2.35
C GLU A 88 -12.37 -26.65 -1.22
N ARG A 89 -11.09 -26.40 -1.54
CA ARG A 89 -9.99 -26.37 -0.57
C ARG A 89 -9.69 -24.97 -0.03
N TYR A 90 -9.94 -23.92 -0.82
CA TYR A 90 -9.67 -22.53 -0.46
C TYR A 90 -10.89 -21.61 -0.68
N PRO A 91 -12.03 -21.89 -0.02
CA PRO A 91 -13.29 -21.20 -0.29
C PRO A 91 -13.25 -19.71 0.09
N THR A 92 -12.44 -19.31 1.07
CA THR A 92 -12.29 -17.90 1.46
C THR A 92 -11.53 -17.08 0.42
N ILE A 93 -10.55 -17.68 -0.26
CA ILE A 93 -9.74 -17.04 -1.30
C ILE A 93 -10.53 -16.90 -2.59
N GLU A 94 -11.35 -17.91 -2.93
CA GLU A 94 -12.24 -17.83 -4.09
C GLU A 94 -13.27 -16.70 -3.93
N ARG A 95 -13.92 -16.61 -2.76
CA ARG A 95 -14.92 -15.57 -2.50
C ARG A 95 -14.36 -14.15 -2.52
N SER A 96 -13.10 -13.96 -2.10
CA SER A 96 -12.47 -12.64 -2.11
C SER A 96 -12.11 -12.18 -3.52
N ARG A 97 -12.12 -13.09 -4.51
CA ARG A 97 -11.79 -12.80 -5.92
C ARG A 97 -10.48 -12.02 -6.06
N LEU A 98 -9.49 -12.35 -5.22
CA LEU A 98 -8.25 -11.59 -5.04
C LEU A 98 -7.51 -11.28 -6.35
N LEU A 99 -7.61 -12.14 -7.36
CA LEU A 99 -6.94 -11.97 -8.66
C LEU A 99 -7.76 -11.21 -9.72
N LEU A 100 -9.04 -10.98 -9.47
CA LEU A 100 -9.95 -10.29 -10.40
C LEU A 100 -10.13 -8.81 -10.07
N ASP A 101 -9.79 -8.39 -8.85
CA ASP A 101 -9.84 -6.99 -8.48
C ASP A 101 -8.65 -6.25 -9.12
N ASN A 102 -8.95 -5.46 -10.15
CA ASN A 102 -7.97 -4.61 -10.84
C ASN A 102 -8.09 -3.14 -10.42
N ASP A 103 -8.93 -2.82 -9.41
CA ASP A 103 -9.05 -1.47 -8.85
C ASP A 103 -7.90 -1.20 -7.86
N TRP A 104 -6.69 -1.12 -8.39
CA TRP A 104 -5.48 -0.91 -7.59
C TRP A 104 -5.48 0.41 -6.81
N ASP A 105 -6.14 1.43 -7.36
CA ASP A 105 -6.19 2.76 -6.74
C ASP A 105 -7.29 2.84 -5.69
N GLY A 106 -8.45 2.22 -5.93
CA GLY A 106 -9.48 2.09 -4.90
C GLY A 106 -9.06 1.16 -3.77
N ALA A 107 -8.41 0.03 -4.06
CA ALA A 107 -7.84 -0.86 -3.04
C ALA A 107 -6.78 -0.14 -2.18
N PHE A 108 -5.94 0.70 -2.81
CA PHE A 108 -4.99 1.54 -2.10
C PHE A 108 -5.68 2.56 -1.19
N ARG A 109 -6.69 3.28 -1.70
CA ARG A 109 -7.39 4.30 -0.92
C ARG A 109 -8.15 3.68 0.26
N LYS A 110 -8.85 2.57 0.04
CA LYS A 110 -9.56 1.83 1.08
C LYS A 110 -8.60 1.28 2.14
N GLY A 111 -7.51 0.63 1.73
CA GLY A 111 -6.52 0.10 2.67
C GLY A 111 -5.81 1.20 3.47
N LEU A 112 -5.51 2.35 2.83
CA LEU A 112 -4.99 3.52 3.55
C LEU A 112 -5.99 4.06 4.57
N GLY A 113 -7.28 4.12 4.21
CA GLY A 113 -8.34 4.51 5.15
C GLY A 113 -8.38 3.60 6.37
N LEU A 114 -8.45 2.28 6.16
CA LEU A 114 -8.42 1.30 7.25
C LEU A 114 -7.20 1.43 8.16
N LEU A 115 -6.03 1.73 7.58
CA LEU A 115 -4.80 1.93 8.35
C LEU A 115 -4.86 3.23 9.17
N LEU A 116 -5.37 4.32 8.59
CA LEU A 116 -5.50 5.59 9.30
C LEU A 116 -6.55 5.52 10.41
N ASP A 117 -7.69 4.87 10.16
CA ASP A 117 -8.74 4.65 11.15
C ASP A 117 -8.22 3.83 12.35
N GLY A 118 -7.31 2.88 12.10
CA GLY A 118 -6.65 2.09 13.14
C GLY A 118 -5.58 2.86 13.94
N LEU A 119 -5.06 3.96 13.40
CA LEU A 119 -4.07 4.81 14.06
C LEU A 119 -4.72 5.99 14.82
N SER A 120 -5.93 6.38 14.44
CA SER A 120 -6.68 7.39 15.17
C SER A 120 -7.04 6.89 16.56
N PRO A 121 -6.85 7.71 17.61
CA PRO A 121 -7.38 7.41 18.93
C PRO A 121 -8.90 7.20 18.83
N ARG A 122 -9.42 6.21 19.55
CA ARG A 122 -10.87 6.01 19.70
C ARG A 122 -11.48 7.06 20.63
#